data_AF-A0A522FCH6-F1
#
_entry.id   AF-A0A522FCH6-F1
#
_cell.length_a   1.000
_cell.length_b   1.000
_cell.length_c   1.000
_cell.angle_alpha   90.00
_cell.angle_beta   90.00
_cell.angle_gamma   90.00
#
_symmetry.space_group_name_H-M   'P 1'
#
loop_
_entity.id
_entity.type
_entity.pdbx_description
1 polymer ?
#
loop_
_entity_poly.entity_id
_entity_poly.type
_entity_poly.pdbx_seq_one_letter_code
_entity_poly.pdbx_strand_id
1 'polypeptide(L)' 'MMMVFVYFDLSTGDLFDQIFCIPAPDFLRLTHNEDKKPGERVFTVGLKHPDQSKYAEFMIEKRELANRIIEIMDKL' A
#
# COMPACT_ATOMS: atom_id res chain seq x y z
N MET A 1 -7.16 12.33 -0.09
CA MET A 1 -5.79 11.91 0.31
C MET A 1 -5.71 10.40 0.26
N MET A 2 -4.59 9.87 -0.21
CA MET A 2 -4.37 8.43 -0.41
C MET A 2 -3.01 8.07 0.18
N MET A 3 -2.93 6.91 0.82
CA MET A 3 -1.69 6.39 1.40
C MET A 3 -1.12 5.33 0.48
N VAL A 4 0.15 5.50 0.10
CA VAL A 4 0.87 4.54 -0.74
C VAL A 4 2.04 3.98 0.06
N PHE A 5 2.09 2.65 0.20
CA PHE A 5 3.19 1.96 0.87
C PHE A 5 3.95 1.11 -0.13
N VAL A 6 5.27 1.31 -0.14
CA VAL A 6 6.23 0.55 -0.95
C VAL A 6 7.30 -0.01 -0.02
N TYR A 7 7.61 -1.30 -0.19
CA TYR A 7 8.72 -1.93 0.49
C TYR A 7 9.91 -2.00 -0.46
N PHE A 8 11.03 -1.43 -0.02
CA PHE A 8 12.29 -1.46 -0.75
C PHE A 8 13.44 -1.77 0.20
N ASP A 9 14.41 -2.51 -0.30
CA ASP A 9 15.72 -2.68 0.31
C ASP A 9 16.73 -1.80 -0.45
N LEU A 10 17.67 -1.20 0.28
CA LEU A 10 18.64 -0.27 -0.33
C LEU A 10 19.62 -0.96 -1.28
N SER A 11 19.79 -2.28 -1.16
CA SER A 11 20.73 -3.07 -1.96
C SER A 11 20.05 -3.69 -3.18
N THR A 12 18.84 -4.21 -3.01
CA THR A 12 18.13 -4.95 -4.06
C THR A 12 17.00 -4.15 -4.73
N GLY A 13 16.65 -2.98 -4.19
CA GLY A 13 15.55 -2.16 -4.67
C GLY A 13 14.19 -2.67 -4.16
N ASP A 14 13.17 -2.61 -5.00
CA ASP A 14 11.81 -3.00 -4.63
C ASP A 14 11.73 -4.47 -4.22
N LEU A 15 11.12 -4.72 -3.05
CA LEU A 15 10.99 -6.09 -2.51
C LEU A 15 9.76 -6.83 -3.06
N PHE A 16 8.75 -6.08 -3.52
CA PHE A 16 7.52 -6.64 -4.09
C PHE A 16 7.14 -5.91 -5.38
N ASP A 17 6.48 -6.62 -6.28
CA ASP A 17 5.88 -6.07 -7.50
C ASP A 17 4.58 -5.31 -7.20
N GLN A 18 4.01 -5.50 -6.01
CA GLN A 18 2.80 -4.84 -5.55
C GLN A 18 3.12 -3.64 -4.64
N ILE A 19 2.18 -2.68 -4.61
CA ILE A 19 2.12 -1.61 -3.62
C ILE A 19 0.77 -1.64 -2.91
N PHE A 20 0.72 -1.13 -1.68
CA PHE A 20 -0.57 -0.88 -1.04
C PHE A 20 -1.01 0.55 -1.36
N CYS A 21 -2.23 0.69 -1.86
CA CYS A 21 -2.83 1.96 -2.22
C CYS A 21 -4.16 2.12 -1.47
N ILE A 22 -4.10 2.72 -0.28
CA ILE A 22 -5.21 2.71 0.68
C ILE A 22 -5.81 4.12 0.78
N PRO A 23 -7.13 4.28 0.58
CA PRO A 23 -7.80 5.55 0.86
C PRO A 23 -7.62 5.96 2.33
N ALA A 24 -7.42 7.25 2.59
CA ALA A 24 -7.20 7.72 3.97
C ALA A 24 -8.30 7.30 4.98
N PRO A 25 -9.61 7.32 4.66
CA PRO A 25 -10.64 6.83 5.58
C PRO A 25 -10.47 5.35 5.94
N ASP A 26 -10.19 4.51 4.94
CA ASP A 26 -9.96 3.09 5.13
C ASP A 26 -8.69 2.82 5.93
N PHE A 27 -7.61 3.55 5.64
CA PHE A 27 -6.38 3.47 6.40
C PHE A 27 -6.62 3.78 7.88
N LEU A 28 -7.33 4.87 8.20
CA LEU A 28 -7.64 5.26 9.57
C LEU A 28 -8.48 4.21 10.30
N ARG A 29 -9.45 3.61 9.61
CA ARG A 29 -10.29 2.54 10.14
C ARG A 29 -9.49 1.25 10.38
N LEU A 30 -8.70 0.82 9.42
CA LEU A 30 -7.97 -0.45 9.45
C LEU A 30 -6.73 -0.43 10.35
N THR A 31 -6.15 0.75 10.60
CA THR A 31 -4.98 0.92 11.50
C THR A 31 -5.36 1.41 12.89
N HIS A 32 -6.66 1.56 13.16
CA HIS A 32 -7.15 1.82 14.51
C HIS A 32 -6.80 0.63 15.41
N ASN A 33 -6.18 0.92 16.55
CA ASN A 33 -5.85 -0.08 17.56
C ASN A 33 -6.11 0.54 18.94
N GLU A 34 -6.97 -0.11 19.73
CA GLU A 34 -7.41 0.36 21.04
C GLU A 34 -6.26 0.29 22.07
N ASP A 35 -5.28 -0.58 21.86
CA ASP A 35 -4.14 -0.80 22.77
C ASP A 35 -2.98 0.20 22.56
N LYS A 36 -3.15 1.21 21.69
CA LYS A 36 -2.09 2.16 21.30
C LYS A 36 -2.39 3.57 21.82
N LYS A 37 -1.34 4.39 21.92
CA LYS A 37 -1.49 5.77 22.39
C LYS A 37 -2.42 6.55 21.44
N PRO A 38 -3.18 7.52 21.96
CA PRO A 38 -4.00 8.39 21.12
C PRO A 38 -3.18 9.00 19.97
N GLY A 39 -3.66 8.82 18.74
CA GLY A 39 -3.02 9.33 17.52
C GLY A 39 -2.01 8.39 16.85
N GLU A 40 -1.56 7.33 17.52
CA GLU A 40 -0.70 6.33 16.88
C GLU A 40 -1.52 5.45 15.92
N ARG A 41 -0.92 5.13 14.78
CA ARG A 41 -1.47 4.20 13.77
C ARG A 41 -0.35 3.27 13.34
N VAL A 42 -0.66 1.99 13.21
CA VAL A 42 0.32 0.97 12.83
C VAL A 42 -0.16 0.27 11.57
N PHE A 43 0.72 0.22 10.58
CA PHE A 43 0.55 -0.55 9.35
C PHE A 43 1.47 -1.77 9.43
N THR A 44 0.88 -2.96 9.51
CA THR A 44 1.64 -4.22 9.64
C THR A 44 1.22 -5.21 8.56
N VAL A 45 2.20 -5.63 7.75
CA VAL A 45 2.01 -6.66 6.71
C VAL A 45 3.13 -7.70 6.82
N GLY A 46 2.80 -8.95 6.50
CA GLY A 46 3.79 -10.02 6.45
C GLY A 46 4.63 -9.89 5.18
N LEU A 47 5.97 -9.88 5.33
CA LEU A 47 6.88 -9.76 4.19
C LEU A 47 6.85 -10.96 3.23
N LYS A 48 6.38 -12.13 3.67
CA LYS A 48 6.33 -13.33 2.81
C LYS A 48 4.98 -13.50 2.10
N HIS A 49 3.90 -13.04 2.72
CA HIS A 49 2.52 -13.22 2.26
C HIS A 49 1.73 -11.92 2.47
N PRO A 50 2.08 -10.83 1.78
CA PRO A 50 1.38 -9.54 1.91
C PRO A 50 -0.10 -9.63 1.46
N ASP A 51 -0.40 -10.55 0.55
CA ASP A 51 -1.71 -10.93 0.03
C ASP A 51 -2.65 -11.55 1.09
N GLN A 52 -2.10 -12.05 2.19
CA GLN A 52 -2.89 -12.57 3.32
C GLN A 52 -3.17 -11.52 4.38
N SER A 53 -2.70 -10.29 4.19
CA SER A 53 -2.97 -9.20 5.13
C SER A 53 -4.40 -8.67 4.98
N LYS A 54 -4.89 -8.01 6.03
CA LYS A 54 -6.17 -7.27 6.00
C LYS A 54 -6.19 -6.08 5.03
N TYR A 55 -5.06 -5.81 4.36
CA TYR A 55 -4.94 -4.74 3.38
C TYR A 55 -4.84 -5.28 1.94
N ALA A 56 -4.98 -6.59 1.74
CA ALA A 56 -4.78 -7.24 0.45
C ALA A 56 -5.67 -6.69 -0.67
N GLU A 57 -6.91 -6.29 -0.36
CA GLU A 57 -7.83 -5.67 -1.32
C GLU A 57 -7.33 -4.33 -1.89
N PHE A 58 -6.40 -3.69 -1.18
CA PHE A 58 -5.80 -2.41 -1.58
C PHE A 58 -4.44 -2.61 -2.28
N MET A 59 -4.04 -3.86 -2.56
CA MET A 59 -2.82 -4.13 -3.30
C MET A 59 -3.02 -3.88 -4.79
N ILE A 60 -2.08 -3.17 -5.39
CA ILE A 60 -2.06 -2.89 -6.83
C ILE A 60 -0.71 -3.33 -7.38
N GLU A 61 -0.74 -4.09 -8.48
CA GLU A 61 0.46 -4.43 -9.24
C GLU A 61 1.08 -3.16 -9.85
N LYS A 62 2.36 -2.89 -9.56
CA LYS A 62 3.07 -1.68 -10.05
C LYS A 62 3.00 -1.55 -11.56
N ARG A 63 3.13 -2.67 -12.26
CA ARG A 63 3.08 -2.69 -13.73
C ARG A 63 1.71 -2.28 -14.26
N GLU A 64 0.63 -2.76 -13.63
CA GLU A 64 -0.73 -2.37 -14.01
C GLU A 64 -0.95 -0.89 -13.73
N LEU A 65 -0.50 -0.39 -12.58
CA LEU A 65 -0.59 1.03 -12.25
C LEU A 65 0.18 1.90 -13.25
N ALA A 66 1.42 1.53 -13.58
CA ALA A 66 2.24 2.25 -14.55
C ALA A 66 1.54 2.32 -15.92
N ASN A 67 0.98 1.21 -16.39
CA ASN A 67 0.24 1.18 -17.65
C ASN A 67 -0.98 2.11 -17.62
N ARG A 68 -1.78 2.08 -16.54
CA ARG A 68 -2.94 2.96 -16.40
C ARG A 68 -2.55 4.45 -16.37
N ILE A 69 -1.42 4.79 -15.74
CA ILE A 69 -0.91 6.17 -15.73
C ILE A 69 -0.50 6.60 -17.14
N ILE A 70 0.23 5.75 -17.87
CA ILE A 70 0.63 6.02 -19.25
C ILE A 70 -0.60 6.24 -20.13
N GLU A 71 -1.62 5.37 -20.02
CA GLU A 71 -2.87 5.53 -20.78
C GLU A 71 -3.60 6.85 -20.50
N ILE A 72 -3.53 7.36 -19.26
CA ILE A 72 -4.12 8.66 -18.91
C ILE A 72 -3.27 9.78 -19.52
N MET A 73 -1.95 9.68 -19.43
CA MET A 73 -1.02 10.66 -19.97
C MET A 73 -1.10 10.76 -21.50
N ASP A 74 -1.26 9.65 -22.20
CA ASP A 74 -1.42 9.61 -23.66
C ASP A 74 -2.76 10.18 -24.14
N LYS A 75 -3.75 10.30 -23.25
CA LYS A 75 -5.08 10.88 -23.53
C LYS A 75 -5.19 12.37 -23.19
N LEU A 76 -4.16 12.96 -22.57
CA LEU A 76 -4.07 14.37 -22.18
C LEU A 76 -3.36 15.20 -23.26
#